data_AF-A0A2V9REW4-F1
#
_entry.id   AF-A0A2V9REW4-F1
#
_cell.length_a   1.000
_cell.length_b   1.000
_cell.length_c   1.000
_cell.angle_alpha   90.00
_cell.angle_beta   90.00
_cell.angle_gamma   90.00
#
_symmetry.space_group_name_H-M   'P 1'
#
loop_
_entity.id
_entity.type
_entity.pdbx_description
1 polymer ?
#
loop_
_entity_poly.entity_id
_entity_poly.type
_entity_poly.pdbx_seq_one_letter_code
_entity_poly.pdbx_strand_id
1 'polypeptide(L)'
;MNVTVTVYDYDTAGAQFLVRSDDHNSQNQAQYSAFDPSTTTNIYCGQFRFNLYSQNIRTLYIDSTNAINGSQPPGPPPGYLWQNVELASGCYDQNGNQVYLQNILTSSNNCGIILDFNPNGTKYKLHMGPGCSGCVGVPAPTTIGLLTVTCNSVQNSQCVSWSFAPNMTPSSNNPPAVANLYYYGRGGKLIFIGQYYMTFRIDVSY
;
A
#
# COMPACT_ATOMS: atom_id res chain seq x y z
N MET A 1 14.36 -10.94 -3.74
CA MET A 1 14.12 -11.95 -2.67
C MET A 1 12.63 -12.18 -2.60
N ASN A 2 12.16 -13.42 -2.80
CA ASN A 2 10.74 -13.73 -2.69
C ASN A 2 10.32 -13.71 -1.22
N VAL A 3 9.08 -13.33 -0.96
CA VAL A 3 8.52 -13.23 0.39
C VAL A 3 7.09 -13.76 0.41
N THR A 4 6.62 -14.15 1.59
CA THR A 4 5.20 -14.37 1.86
C THR A 4 4.58 -13.07 2.37
N VAL A 5 3.42 -12.72 1.85
CA VAL A 5 2.65 -11.53 2.23
C VAL A 5 1.35 -11.99 2.87
N THR A 6 1.03 -11.49 4.07
CA THR A 6 -0.25 -11.70 4.73
C THR A 6 -1.00 -10.38 4.73
N VAL A 7 -2.19 -10.35 4.14
CA VAL A 7 -3.07 -9.18 4.19
C VAL A 7 -4.18 -9.49 5.19
N TYR A 8 -4.45 -8.57 6.11
CA TYR A 8 -5.49 -8.71 7.12
C TYR A 8 -6.71 -7.88 6.76
N ASP A 9 -7.88 -8.32 7.22
CA ASP A 9 -9.16 -7.69 6.91
C ASP A 9 -9.65 -6.74 8.00
N TYR A 10 -9.15 -6.89 9.23
CA TYR A 10 -9.58 -6.12 10.41
C TYR A 10 -8.41 -5.66 11.26
N ASP A 11 -8.59 -4.53 11.92
CA ASP A 11 -7.68 -4.08 12.98
C ASP A 11 -7.87 -4.88 14.28
N THR A 12 -7.05 -4.59 15.28
CA THR A 12 -7.10 -5.26 16.58
C THR A 12 -8.34 -4.94 17.41
N ALA A 13 -9.11 -3.91 17.03
CA ALA A 13 -10.38 -3.52 17.64
C ALA A 13 -11.60 -4.11 16.90
N GLY A 14 -11.38 -4.80 15.76
CA GLY A 14 -12.43 -5.40 14.94
C GLY A 14 -13.03 -4.45 13.90
N ALA A 15 -12.42 -3.29 13.64
CA ALA A 15 -12.84 -2.43 12.53
C ALA A 15 -12.24 -2.96 11.22
N GLN A 16 -13.06 -2.98 10.17
CA GLN A 16 -12.65 -3.51 8.88
C GLN A 16 -11.75 -2.53 8.12
N PHE A 17 -10.71 -3.04 7.48
CA PHE A 17 -9.79 -2.26 6.66
C PHE A 17 -10.37 -1.94 5.27
N LEU A 18 -9.82 -0.91 4.62
CA LEU A 18 -10.20 -0.50 3.26
C LEU A 18 -9.41 -1.26 2.19
N VAL A 19 -8.24 -1.79 2.52
CA VAL A 19 -7.55 -2.81 1.71
C VAL A 19 -7.59 -4.12 2.49
N ARG A 20 -8.17 -5.16 1.88
CA ARG A 20 -8.41 -6.45 2.53
C ARG A 20 -7.99 -7.61 1.63
N SER A 21 -7.85 -8.76 2.24
CA SER A 21 -7.51 -9.99 1.56
C SER A 21 -8.70 -10.57 0.79
N ASP A 22 -8.48 -11.73 0.17
CA ASP A 22 -9.50 -12.56 -0.48
C ASP A 22 -9.98 -13.74 0.39
N ASP A 23 -9.53 -13.83 1.65
CA ASP A 23 -9.82 -14.92 2.59
C ASP A 23 -9.57 -16.34 2.02
N HIS A 24 -8.73 -16.47 0.98
CA HIS A 24 -8.60 -17.72 0.22
C HIS A 24 -8.09 -18.92 1.05
N ASN A 25 -7.38 -18.68 2.15
CA ASN A 25 -6.74 -19.72 2.95
C ASN A 25 -6.82 -19.52 4.48
N SER A 26 -7.52 -18.49 4.93
CA SER A 26 -7.73 -18.18 6.33
C SER A 26 -8.96 -17.28 6.46
N GLN A 27 -9.55 -17.22 7.64
CA GLN A 27 -10.63 -16.27 7.91
C GLN A 27 -10.01 -14.92 8.33
N ASN A 28 -10.54 -13.83 7.79
CA ASN A 28 -10.17 -12.44 8.09
C ASN A 28 -8.74 -12.05 7.68
N GLN A 29 -8.11 -12.85 6.84
CA GLN A 29 -6.78 -12.63 6.28
C GLN A 29 -6.50 -13.65 5.18
N ALA A 30 -5.54 -13.36 4.31
CA ALA A 30 -5.00 -14.36 3.40
C ALA A 30 -3.49 -14.20 3.18
N GLN A 31 -2.83 -15.31 2.87
CA GLN A 31 -1.41 -15.32 2.50
C GLN A 31 -1.23 -15.42 1.00
N TYR A 32 -0.28 -14.64 0.48
CA TYR A 32 0.10 -14.54 -0.92
C TYR A 32 1.60 -14.80 -1.01
N SER A 33 2.01 -15.62 -1.98
CA SER A 33 3.40 -16.00 -2.16
C SER A 33 3.75 -16.04 -3.64
N ALA A 34 5.05 -16.08 -3.94
CA ALA A 34 5.53 -16.29 -5.31
C ALA A 34 5.17 -17.67 -5.90
N PHE A 35 4.58 -18.57 -5.09
CA PHE A 35 4.06 -19.86 -5.55
C PHE A 35 2.62 -19.77 -6.05
N ASP A 36 1.89 -18.71 -5.70
CA ASP A 36 0.57 -18.45 -6.27
C ASP A 36 0.71 -18.03 -7.74
N PRO A 37 -0.11 -18.58 -8.68
CA PRO A 37 -0.03 -18.24 -10.09
C PRO A 37 -0.10 -16.73 -10.34
N SER A 38 0.87 -16.22 -11.11
CA SER A 38 1.02 -14.80 -11.50
C SER A 38 0.96 -13.80 -10.33
N THR A 39 1.30 -14.26 -9.12
CA THR A 39 1.56 -13.41 -7.97
C THR A 39 3.06 -13.15 -7.87
N THR A 40 3.44 -11.89 -7.75
CA THR A 40 4.85 -11.51 -7.53
C THR A 40 4.95 -10.82 -6.19
N THR A 41 5.67 -11.44 -5.25
CA THR A 41 5.94 -10.87 -3.93
C THR A 41 7.43 -10.87 -3.67
N ASN A 42 8.04 -9.69 -3.60
CA ASN A 42 9.48 -9.60 -3.40
C ASN A 42 9.93 -8.33 -2.68
N ILE A 43 11.09 -8.45 -2.04
CA ILE A 43 11.93 -7.29 -1.73
C ILE A 43 12.92 -7.10 -2.88
N TYR A 44 12.91 -5.91 -3.47
CA TYR A 44 13.79 -5.52 -4.58
C TYR A 44 14.30 -4.09 -4.39
N CYS A 45 15.61 -3.90 -4.55
CA CYS A 45 16.31 -2.62 -4.31
C CYS A 45 15.89 -1.97 -2.98
N GLY A 46 15.70 -2.75 -1.91
CA GLY A 46 15.34 -2.24 -0.59
C GLY A 46 13.86 -1.82 -0.42
N GLN A 47 12.99 -2.11 -1.39
CA GLN A 47 11.55 -1.84 -1.36
C GLN A 47 10.74 -3.14 -1.34
N PHE A 48 9.60 -3.12 -0.68
CA PHE A 48 8.60 -4.19 -0.78
C PHE A 48 7.77 -3.99 -2.04
N ARG A 49 7.52 -5.08 -2.77
CA ARG A 49 6.67 -5.12 -3.96
C ARG A 49 5.75 -6.34 -3.90
N PHE A 50 4.49 -6.12 -4.21
CA PHE A 50 3.45 -7.13 -4.29
C PHE A 50 2.56 -6.84 -5.49
N ASN A 51 2.51 -7.76 -6.45
CA ASN A 51 1.70 -7.61 -7.65
C ASN A 51 0.78 -8.80 -7.85
N LEU A 52 -0.46 -8.52 -8.21
CA LEU A 52 -1.41 -9.45 -8.81
C LEU A 52 -1.59 -9.03 -10.26
N TYR A 53 -1.15 -9.89 -11.19
CA TYR A 53 -1.23 -9.60 -12.61
C TYR A 53 -1.79 -10.79 -13.37
N SER A 54 -2.86 -10.59 -14.16
CA SER A 54 -3.37 -11.60 -15.09
C SER A 54 -3.67 -12.97 -14.45
N GLN A 55 -4.24 -12.99 -13.24
CA GLN A 55 -4.67 -14.21 -12.55
C GLN A 55 -6.07 -14.04 -11.96
N ASN A 56 -6.85 -15.11 -11.87
CA ASN A 56 -8.26 -15.09 -11.47
C ASN A 56 -8.53 -15.80 -10.13
N ILE A 57 -7.48 -16.12 -9.38
CA ILE A 57 -7.58 -16.93 -8.16
C ILE A 57 -7.46 -16.04 -6.93
N ARG A 58 -6.44 -15.16 -6.92
CA ARG A 58 -6.13 -14.27 -5.82
C ARG A 58 -6.60 -12.86 -6.10
N THR A 59 -7.19 -12.20 -5.12
CA THR A 59 -7.66 -10.81 -5.24
C THR A 59 -7.27 -10.01 -4.01
N LEU A 60 -7.34 -8.68 -4.13
CA LEU A 60 -7.45 -7.78 -2.98
C LEU A 60 -8.78 -7.06 -3.06
N TYR A 61 -9.49 -6.98 -1.94
CA TYR A 61 -10.59 -6.04 -1.85
C TYR A 61 -10.02 -4.64 -1.62
N ILE A 62 -10.44 -3.68 -2.44
CA ILE A 62 -10.01 -2.29 -2.35
C ILE A 62 -11.26 -1.41 -2.26
N ASP A 63 -11.34 -0.61 -1.20
CA ASP A 63 -12.35 0.42 -1.00
C ASP A 63 -11.72 1.81 -1.06
N SER A 64 -12.13 2.57 -2.07
CA SER A 64 -11.70 3.95 -2.27
C SER A 64 -12.87 4.93 -2.25
N THR A 65 -13.96 4.57 -1.57
CA THR A 65 -15.18 5.40 -1.51
C THR A 65 -15.21 6.35 -0.32
N ASN A 66 -14.31 6.15 0.65
CA ASN A 66 -14.21 6.98 1.86
C ASN A 66 -13.40 8.26 1.63
N ALA A 67 -14.00 9.21 0.90
CA ALA A 67 -13.44 10.51 0.60
C ALA A 67 -13.32 11.40 1.87
N ILE A 68 -12.21 12.12 1.97
CA ILE A 68 -12.00 13.14 3.02
C ILE A 68 -12.60 14.46 2.55
N ASN A 69 -13.32 15.15 3.45
CA ASN A 69 -13.95 16.45 3.23
C ASN A 69 -14.85 16.51 1.97
N GLY A 70 -15.46 15.37 1.59
CA GLY A 70 -16.32 15.30 0.41
C GLY A 70 -15.59 15.45 -0.92
N SER A 71 -14.28 15.14 -0.98
CA SER A 71 -13.49 15.17 -2.21
C SER A 71 -14.25 14.57 -3.41
N GLN A 72 -14.26 15.28 -4.55
CA GLN A 72 -14.95 14.90 -5.78
C GLN A 72 -13.97 14.81 -6.96
N PRO A 73 -14.22 13.92 -7.94
CA PRO A 73 -15.31 12.92 -7.99
C PRO A 73 -15.12 11.79 -6.98
N PRO A 74 -16.16 10.99 -6.65
CA PRO A 74 -15.99 9.80 -5.83
C PRO A 74 -14.97 8.86 -6.46
N GLY A 75 -14.24 8.13 -5.60
CA GLY A 75 -13.36 7.06 -6.05
C GLY A 75 -14.13 5.94 -6.74
N PRO A 76 -13.44 5.04 -7.45
CA PRO A 76 -14.09 3.89 -8.08
C PRO A 76 -14.83 3.02 -7.05
N PRO A 77 -15.90 2.31 -7.44
CA PRO A 77 -16.63 1.40 -6.56
C PRO A 77 -15.70 0.36 -5.93
N PRO A 78 -15.99 -0.06 -4.69
CA PRO A 78 -15.15 -1.03 -4.01
C PRO A 78 -15.34 -2.42 -4.62
N GLY A 79 -14.32 -3.26 -4.52
CA GLY A 79 -14.44 -4.63 -5.02
C GLY A 79 -13.16 -5.43 -4.94
N TYR A 80 -13.29 -6.73 -5.23
CA TYR A 80 -12.17 -7.66 -5.35
C TYR A 80 -11.50 -7.48 -6.71
N LEU A 81 -10.26 -6.99 -6.69
CA LEU A 81 -9.47 -6.68 -7.87
C LEU A 81 -8.26 -7.61 -7.94
N TRP A 82 -7.94 -8.04 -9.16
CA TRP A 82 -6.85 -8.98 -9.45
C TRP A 82 -6.01 -8.55 -10.64
N GLN A 83 -6.54 -7.67 -11.49
CA GLN A 83 -5.86 -7.21 -12.69
C GLN A 83 -5.15 -5.89 -12.41
N ASN A 84 -3.82 -5.89 -12.55
CA ASN A 84 -2.96 -4.72 -12.34
C ASN A 84 -3.07 -4.16 -10.91
N VAL A 85 -3.15 -5.04 -9.91
CA VAL A 85 -3.00 -4.63 -8.51
C VAL A 85 -1.51 -4.66 -8.19
N GLU A 86 -0.91 -3.49 -7.97
CA GLU A 86 0.52 -3.35 -7.72
C GLU A 86 0.72 -2.50 -6.46
N LEU A 87 1.23 -3.13 -5.41
CA LEU A 87 1.53 -2.49 -4.14
C LEU A 87 3.05 -2.41 -3.99
N ALA A 88 3.55 -1.22 -3.67
CA ALA A 88 4.96 -1.04 -3.36
C ALA A 88 5.13 -0.13 -2.15
N SER A 89 6.09 -0.48 -1.29
CA SER A 89 6.42 0.29 -0.09
C SER A 89 7.91 0.55 0.00
N GLY A 90 8.26 1.77 0.41
CA GLY A 90 9.63 2.22 0.61
C GLY A 90 9.74 3.18 1.78
N CYS A 91 10.94 3.27 2.35
CA CYS A 91 11.26 4.17 3.45
C CYS A 91 12.44 5.05 3.06
N TYR A 92 12.51 6.26 3.61
CA TYR A 92 13.47 7.27 3.22
C TYR A 92 14.11 7.92 4.45
N ASP A 93 15.39 8.30 4.40
CA ASP A 93 16.02 9.07 5.45
C ASP A 93 15.56 10.54 5.41
N GLN A 94 16.03 11.35 6.37
CA GLN A 94 15.73 12.78 6.44
C GLN A 94 16.21 13.59 5.22
N ASN A 95 17.14 13.03 4.43
CA ASN A 95 17.68 13.64 3.22
C ASN A 95 16.94 13.16 1.96
N GLY A 96 15.92 12.31 2.11
CA GLY A 96 15.16 11.73 0.99
C GLY A 96 15.87 10.55 0.32
N ASN A 97 16.95 10.02 0.89
CA ASN A 97 17.59 8.81 0.37
C ASN A 97 16.81 7.58 0.80
N GLN A 98 16.68 6.60 -0.09
CA GLN A 98 15.97 5.38 0.26
C GLN A 98 16.75 4.56 1.32
N VAL A 99 16.06 4.19 2.40
CA VAL A 99 16.52 3.23 3.41
C VAL A 99 16.03 1.85 3.02
N TYR A 100 16.94 0.88 2.95
CA TYR A 100 16.61 -0.50 2.61
C TYR A 100 15.80 -1.14 3.74
N LEU A 101 14.66 -1.76 3.41
CA LEU A 101 13.80 -2.43 4.40
C LEU A 101 14.55 -3.42 5.30
N GLN A 102 15.56 -4.11 4.77
CA GLN A 102 16.40 -5.05 5.52
C GLN A 102 17.15 -4.41 6.70
N ASN A 103 17.36 -3.09 6.67
CA ASN A 103 18.08 -2.35 7.71
C ASN A 103 17.14 -1.65 8.70
N ILE A 104 15.82 -1.77 8.50
CA ILE A 104 14.82 -1.12 9.35
C ILE A 104 14.47 -2.06 10.49
N LEU A 105 14.73 -1.64 11.74
CA LEU A 105 14.21 -2.30 12.93
C LEU A 105 12.85 -1.75 13.33
N THR A 106 12.69 -0.43 13.25
CA THR A 106 11.40 0.26 13.34
C THR A 106 11.56 1.58 12.60
N SER A 107 10.63 1.90 11.70
CA SER A 107 10.53 3.20 11.06
C SER A 107 9.16 3.79 11.35
N SER A 108 9.18 4.99 11.94
CA SER A 108 7.99 5.82 12.05
C SER A 108 8.27 7.13 11.33
N ASN A 109 7.29 7.60 10.56
CA ASN A 109 7.28 8.93 9.94
C ASN A 109 8.13 9.15 8.67
N ASN A 110 8.56 8.11 7.98
CA ASN A 110 9.38 8.29 6.77
C ASN A 110 9.19 7.19 5.70
N CYS A 111 8.14 6.39 5.84
CA CYS A 111 7.77 5.39 4.84
C CYS A 111 6.51 5.78 4.11
N GLY A 112 6.41 5.31 2.87
CA GLY A 112 5.26 5.47 2.01
C GLY A 112 4.90 4.17 1.32
N ILE A 113 3.67 4.12 0.85
CA ILE A 113 3.09 3.02 0.11
C ILE A 113 2.31 3.57 -1.08
N ILE A 114 2.43 2.89 -2.21
CA ILE A 114 1.56 3.07 -3.37
C ILE A 114 0.76 1.79 -3.60
N LEU A 115 -0.46 1.97 -4.08
CA LEU A 115 -1.33 0.91 -4.54
C LEU A 115 -1.92 1.32 -5.88
N ASP A 116 -1.44 0.71 -6.95
CA ASP A 116 -2.05 0.79 -8.27
C ASP A 116 -3.13 -0.30 -8.40
N PHE A 117 -4.24 0.01 -9.05
CA PHE A 117 -5.35 -0.92 -9.25
C PHE A 117 -6.19 -0.52 -10.46
N ASN A 118 -6.90 -1.47 -11.08
CA ASN A 118 -7.59 -1.26 -12.36
C ASN A 118 -9.05 -1.74 -12.36
N PRO A 119 -9.95 -1.05 -11.64
CA PRO A 119 -11.38 -1.31 -11.68
C PRO A 119 -11.95 -0.95 -13.06
N ASN A 120 -12.64 -1.91 -13.70
CA ASN A 120 -13.35 -1.73 -14.96
C ASN A 120 -12.50 -1.10 -16.10
N GLY A 121 -11.20 -1.39 -16.15
CA GLY A 121 -10.31 -0.93 -17.22
C GLY A 121 -9.75 0.48 -17.05
N THR A 122 -10.07 1.20 -15.97
CA THR A 122 -9.41 2.46 -15.62
C THR A 122 -8.38 2.24 -14.52
N LYS A 123 -7.11 2.59 -14.77
CA LYS A 123 -6.03 2.47 -13.77
C LYS A 123 -6.05 3.65 -12.80
N TYR A 124 -5.98 3.37 -11.51
CA TYR A 124 -5.89 4.32 -10.41
C TYR A 124 -4.63 4.06 -9.58
N LYS A 125 -4.22 5.08 -8.81
CA LYS A 125 -3.15 5.01 -7.81
C LYS A 125 -3.62 5.63 -6.50
N LEU A 126 -3.58 4.86 -5.42
CA LEU A 126 -3.54 5.40 -4.06
C LEU A 126 -2.10 5.61 -3.64
N HIS A 127 -1.81 6.75 -3.01
CA HIS A 127 -0.47 7.09 -2.55
C HIS A 127 -0.52 7.70 -1.15
N MET A 128 0.24 7.10 -0.24
CA MET A 128 0.44 7.55 1.13
C MET A 128 1.96 7.66 1.38
N GLY A 129 2.41 8.73 2.01
CA GLY A 129 3.79 8.93 2.41
C GLY A 129 4.70 9.60 1.35
N PRO A 130 6.02 9.66 1.61
CA PRO A 130 6.99 10.21 0.67
C PRO A 130 7.22 9.27 -0.52
N GLY A 131 7.60 9.84 -1.67
CA GLY A 131 8.20 9.07 -2.76
C GLY A 131 7.29 8.63 -3.92
N CYS A 132 6.25 9.39 -4.28
CA CYS A 132 5.54 9.12 -5.54
C CYS A 132 6.35 9.59 -6.76
N SER A 133 6.97 8.65 -7.47
CA SER A 133 7.48 8.90 -8.83
C SER A 133 6.30 9.11 -9.79
N GLY A 134 6.32 10.22 -10.53
CA GLY A 134 5.31 10.53 -11.55
C GLY A 134 4.08 11.28 -11.06
N CYS A 135 3.93 11.58 -9.77
CA CYS A 135 2.89 12.51 -9.26
C CYS A 135 3.18 13.99 -9.60
N VAL A 136 4.07 14.26 -10.56
CA VAL A 136 4.53 15.59 -10.95
C VAL A 136 3.55 16.22 -11.93
N GLY A 137 3.06 17.43 -11.65
CA GLY A 137 2.32 18.25 -12.63
C GLY A 137 0.82 18.45 -12.40
N VAL A 138 0.32 18.23 -11.18
CA VAL A 138 -1.00 18.70 -10.70
C VAL A 138 -0.83 19.14 -9.24
N PRO A 139 -1.40 20.29 -8.80
CA PRO A 139 -1.39 20.66 -7.38
C PRO A 139 -2.21 19.65 -6.58
N ALA A 140 -1.54 18.64 -6.02
CA ALA A 140 -2.11 17.73 -5.04
C ALA A 140 -1.67 18.19 -3.64
N PRO A 141 -2.50 18.02 -2.60
CA PRO A 141 -2.08 18.26 -1.24
C PRO A 141 -0.85 17.43 -0.90
N THR A 142 0.14 18.06 -0.28
CA THR A 142 1.37 17.41 0.21
C THR A 142 1.18 16.85 1.62
N THR A 143 0.10 17.23 2.30
CA THR A 143 -0.29 16.72 3.62
C THR A 143 -1.07 15.42 3.43
N ILE A 144 -0.35 14.30 3.43
CA ILE A 144 -0.85 12.92 3.35
C ILE A 144 -0.27 12.09 4.49
N GLY A 145 -0.94 10.99 4.83
CA GLY A 145 -0.51 10.09 5.88
C GLY A 145 0.85 9.46 5.58
N LEU A 146 1.47 8.94 6.62
CA LEU A 146 2.73 8.22 6.59
C LEU A 146 2.49 6.75 6.93
N LEU A 147 3.41 5.91 6.51
CA LEU A 147 3.42 4.49 6.84
C LEU A 147 4.39 4.23 8.00
N THR A 148 4.02 3.29 8.87
CA THR A 148 4.92 2.68 9.86
C THR A 148 5.35 1.31 9.32
N VAL A 149 6.66 1.05 9.36
CA VAL A 149 7.21 -0.29 9.07
C VAL A 149 7.97 -0.78 10.29
N THR A 150 7.55 -1.93 10.82
CA THR A 150 8.14 -2.52 12.02
C THR A 150 8.81 -3.83 11.66
N CYS A 151 10.02 -4.06 12.14
CA CYS A 151 10.67 -5.35 12.04
C CYS A 151 10.16 -6.29 13.13
N ASN A 152 9.66 -7.44 12.73
CA ASN A 152 9.16 -8.47 13.63
C ASN A 152 10.22 -9.54 13.94
N SER A 153 11.19 -9.74 13.04
CA SER A 153 12.25 -10.73 13.21
C SER A 153 13.52 -10.34 12.45
N VAL A 154 14.67 -10.63 13.06
CA VAL A 154 16.00 -10.35 12.53
C VAL A 154 16.75 -11.67 12.36
N GLN A 155 17.39 -11.85 11.19
CA GLN A 155 18.29 -12.96 10.91
C GLN A 155 19.57 -12.41 10.27
N ASN A 156 20.74 -12.89 10.72
CA ASN A 156 22.04 -12.42 10.23
C ASN A 156 22.19 -10.89 10.22
N SER A 157 21.71 -10.24 11.29
CA SER A 157 21.71 -8.78 11.46
C SER A 157 20.88 -7.99 10.45
N GLN A 158 19.98 -8.65 9.72
CA GLN A 158 19.03 -8.02 8.80
C GLN A 158 17.60 -8.36 9.20
N CYS A 159 16.69 -7.42 9.02
CA CYS A 159 15.27 -7.71 9.17
C CYS A 159 14.83 -8.68 8.08
N VAL A 160 14.02 -9.68 8.46
CA VAL A 160 13.47 -10.72 7.57
C VAL A 160 11.96 -10.86 7.68
N SER A 161 11.34 -10.17 8.63
CA SER A 161 9.88 -10.08 8.75
C SER A 161 9.47 -8.66 9.13
N TRP A 162 8.47 -8.12 8.45
CA TRP A 162 8.01 -6.75 8.60
C TRP A 162 6.50 -6.68 8.73
N SER A 163 6.01 -5.71 9.49
CA SER A 163 4.61 -5.27 9.47
C SER A 163 4.51 -3.87 8.89
N PHE A 164 3.52 -3.67 8.03
CA PHE A 164 3.19 -2.40 7.37
C PHE A 164 1.77 -2.00 7.76
N ALA A 165 1.62 -0.80 8.32
CA ALA A 165 0.33 -0.20 8.63
C ALA A 165 0.41 1.34 8.54
N PRO A 166 -0.71 2.05 8.24
CA PRO A 166 -0.75 3.49 8.36
C PRO A 166 -0.31 3.96 9.75
N ASN A 167 0.46 5.05 9.81
CA ASN A 167 0.79 5.67 11.07
C ASN A 167 -0.43 6.40 11.63
N MET A 168 -1.00 5.84 12.69
CA MET A 168 -2.20 6.38 13.33
C MET A 168 -1.93 7.56 14.29
N THR A 169 -0.66 7.92 14.52
CA THR A 169 -0.29 9.04 15.42
C THR A 169 -0.40 10.37 14.69
N PRO A 170 -1.39 11.23 15.00
CA PRO A 170 -1.60 12.47 14.26
C PRO A 170 -0.45 13.47 14.46
N SER A 171 -0.04 14.14 13.39
CA SER A 171 0.85 15.31 13.43
C SER A 171 0.59 16.24 12.24
N SER A 172 1.22 17.42 12.22
CA SER A 172 1.11 18.35 11.08
C SER A 172 1.55 17.75 9.74
N ASN A 173 2.43 16.74 9.79
CA ASN A 173 3.00 16.07 8.63
C ASN A 173 2.47 14.63 8.47
N ASN A 174 1.55 14.21 9.34
CA ASN A 174 0.92 12.89 9.30
C ASN A 174 -0.57 13.00 9.64
N PRO A 175 -1.43 13.38 8.69
CA PRO A 175 -2.86 13.10 8.80
C PRO A 175 -3.08 11.57 8.73
N PRO A 176 -3.56 10.92 9.81
CA PRO A 176 -3.63 9.46 9.89
C PRO A 176 -4.42 8.82 8.74
N ALA A 177 -3.85 7.76 8.15
CA ALA A 177 -4.47 6.95 7.10
C ALA A 177 -4.93 7.73 5.84
N VAL A 178 -4.45 8.95 5.62
CA VAL A 178 -4.83 9.75 4.44
C VAL A 178 -3.95 9.40 3.24
N ALA A 179 -4.56 9.07 2.11
CA ALA A 179 -3.90 8.86 0.84
C ALA A 179 -4.46 9.81 -0.23
N ASN A 180 -3.62 10.19 -1.19
CA ASN A 180 -4.08 10.83 -2.40
C ASN A 180 -4.49 9.75 -3.41
N LEU A 181 -5.68 9.91 -4.01
CA LEU A 181 -6.13 9.10 -5.13
C LEU A 181 -5.86 9.85 -6.44
N TYR A 182 -5.32 9.12 -7.41
CA TYR A 182 -5.08 9.58 -8.77
C TYR A 182 -5.68 8.59 -9.76
N TYR A 183 -6.01 9.05 -10.97
CA TYR A 183 -6.18 8.17 -12.12
C TYR A 183 -5.06 8.39 -13.15
N TYR A 184 -4.79 7.37 -13.94
CA TYR A 184 -3.85 7.44 -15.05
C TYR A 184 -4.55 8.00 -16.31
N GLY A 185 -4.26 9.25 -16.64
CA GLY A 185 -4.67 9.87 -17.89
C GLY A 185 -3.86 9.41 -19.10
N ARG A 186 -4.13 10.01 -20.26
CA ARG A 186 -3.40 9.73 -21.51
C ARG A 186 -1.89 9.93 -21.32
N GLY A 187 -1.09 9.03 -21.89
CA GLY A 187 0.36 9.05 -21.78
C GLY A 187 0.91 8.68 -20.40
N GLY A 188 0.09 8.09 -19.51
CA GLY A 188 0.51 7.66 -18.18
C GLY A 188 0.60 8.79 -17.14
N LYS A 189 0.10 9.98 -17.46
CA LYS A 189 0.08 11.13 -16.53
C LYS A 189 -0.87 10.84 -15.36
N LEU A 190 -0.41 11.02 -14.14
CA LEU A 190 -1.28 10.97 -12.96
C LEU A 190 -2.09 12.25 -12.83
N ILE A 191 -3.41 12.09 -12.65
CA ILE A 191 -4.35 13.19 -12.45
C ILE A 191 -4.98 13.00 -11.07
N PHE A 192 -4.78 13.99 -10.20
CA PHE A 192 -5.30 13.98 -8.84
C PHE A 192 -6.83 14.03 -8.83
N ILE A 193 -7.43 13.18 -8.01
CA ILE A 193 -8.89 13.10 -7.79
C ILE A 193 -9.25 13.75 -6.46
N GLY A 194 -8.59 13.31 -5.39
CA GLY A 194 -8.98 13.71 -4.04
C GLY A 194 -8.17 12.99 -2.97
N GLN A 195 -8.45 13.32 -1.70
CA GLN A 195 -7.88 12.62 -0.55
C GLN A 195 -8.89 11.63 -0.01
N TYR A 196 -8.41 10.44 0.34
CA TYR A 196 -9.22 9.30 0.78
C TYR A 196 -8.58 8.66 2.00
N TYR A 197 -9.40 8.03 2.83
CA TYR A 197 -8.85 7.13 3.84
C TYR A 197 -8.36 5.84 3.17
N MET A 198 -7.22 5.33 3.64
CA MET A 198 -6.61 4.08 3.21
C MET A 198 -6.08 3.38 4.46
N THR A 199 -6.86 2.43 4.96
CA THR A 199 -6.50 1.60 6.11
C THR A 199 -6.17 0.18 5.67
N PHE A 200 -5.14 -0.40 6.27
CA PHE A 200 -4.65 -1.74 5.96
C PHE A 200 -3.71 -2.23 7.06
N ARG A 201 -3.49 -3.54 7.08
CA ARG A 201 -2.37 -4.17 7.77
C ARG A 201 -1.83 -5.28 6.87
N ILE A 202 -0.52 -5.24 6.65
CA ILE A 202 0.17 -6.21 5.81
C ILE A 202 1.41 -6.69 6.56
N ASP A 203 1.56 -8.00 6.70
CA ASP A 203 2.79 -8.60 7.19
C ASP A 203 3.54 -9.24 6.02
N VAL A 204 4.87 -9.15 6.05
CA VAL A 204 5.76 -9.72 5.03
C VAL A 204 6.83 -10.52 5.72
N SER A 205 7.10 -11.74 5.26
CA SER A 205 8.16 -12.58 5.81
C SER A 205 8.95 -13.29 4.71
N TYR A 206 10.26 -13.38 4.91
CA TYR A 206 11.15 -14.24 4.14
C TYR A 206 11.10 -15.68 4.63
#